data_AF-A0A8T5P5R9-F1
#
_entry.id   AF-A0A8T5P5R9-F1
#
_cell.length_a   1.000
_cell.length_b   1.000
_cell.length_c   1.000
_cell.angle_alpha   90.00
_cell.angle_beta   90.00
_cell.angle_gamma   90.00
#
_symmetry.space_group_name_H-M   'P 1'
#
loop_
_entity.id
_entity.type
_entity.pdbx_description
1 polymer ?
#
loop_
_entity_poly.entity_id
_entity_poly.type
_entity_poly.pdbx_seq_one_letter_code
_entity_poly.pdbx_strand_id
1 'polypeptide(L)'
;LDELFSEDEPANRVMSIPNRTRMDLEMIKTTSHAVVGSHCRLLGNIRARSISMGNHVTLFGSIRTTGVIATGSGCTIHGNIDSREKVRVGRNCRILGKITADSVIMHESSKVDGNLLAANGVTIEHDDLEGLNDIDKKLFYGFTMLEEM
;
A
#
# COMPACT_ATOMS: atom_id res chain seq x y z
N LEU A 1 -22.23 8.62 -33.83
CA LEU A 1 -21.55 9.73 -33.13
C LEU A 1 -21.81 9.66 -31.61
N ASP A 2 -22.90 9.01 -31.19
CA ASP A 2 -23.28 8.87 -29.76
C ASP A 2 -22.62 7.70 -29.01
N GLU A 3 -21.78 6.88 -29.67
CA GLU A 3 -20.99 5.81 -29.01
C GLU A 3 -19.67 6.31 -28.41
N LEU A 4 -19.34 7.61 -28.53
CA LEU A 4 -18.09 8.18 -28.00
C LEU A 4 -18.18 8.68 -26.56
N PHE A 5 -19.37 8.67 -25.96
CA PHE A 5 -19.63 9.18 -24.61
C PHE A 5 -20.41 8.15 -23.79
N SER A 6 -19.79 7.00 -23.51
CA SER A 6 -20.27 6.11 -22.45
C SER A 6 -20.06 6.81 -21.10
N GLU A 7 -21.15 7.10 -20.38
CA GLU A 7 -21.18 7.71 -19.03
C GLU A 7 -20.70 6.74 -17.91
N ASP A 8 -19.68 5.93 -18.18
CA ASP A 8 -19.01 5.03 -17.22
C ASP A 8 -17.56 5.48 -16.95
N GLU A 9 -17.27 6.78 -17.03
CA GLU A 9 -16.02 7.32 -16.48
C GLU A 9 -16.15 7.31 -14.94
N PRO A 10 -15.29 6.57 -14.21
CA PRO A 10 -15.33 6.63 -12.75
C PRO A 10 -15.10 8.08 -12.33
N ALA A 11 -15.99 8.58 -11.46
CA ALA A 11 -16.17 10.00 -11.12
C ALA A 11 -14.94 10.74 -10.56
N ASN A 12 -13.75 10.15 -10.55
CA ASN A 12 -12.54 10.81 -10.06
C ASN A 12 -11.23 10.29 -10.69
N ARG A 13 -11.10 10.34 -12.02
CA ARG A 13 -9.79 10.25 -12.70
C ARG A 13 -9.00 11.57 -12.65
N VAL A 14 -9.11 12.32 -11.55
CA VAL A 14 -8.42 13.60 -11.38
C VAL A 14 -7.22 13.41 -10.48
N MET A 15 -6.03 13.66 -11.01
CA MET A 15 -4.82 13.77 -10.21
C MET A 15 -4.82 15.13 -9.49
N SER A 16 -4.98 15.13 -8.17
CA SER A 16 -4.87 16.34 -7.35
C SER A 16 -3.45 16.50 -6.81
N ILE A 17 -2.79 17.60 -7.17
CA ILE A 17 -1.44 17.95 -6.72
C ILE A 17 -1.54 19.20 -5.82
N PRO A 18 -1.41 19.03 -4.49
CA PRO A 18 -1.46 20.15 -3.56
C PRO A 18 -0.38 21.19 -3.82
N ASN A 19 -0.61 22.41 -3.33
CA ASN A 19 0.40 23.46 -3.38
C ASN A 19 1.70 23.03 -2.69
N ARG A 20 2.84 23.51 -3.21
CA ARG A 20 4.18 23.18 -2.70
C ARG A 20 4.59 21.70 -2.80
N THR A 21 3.84 20.87 -3.51
CA THR A 21 4.32 19.54 -3.91
C THR A 21 5.50 19.68 -4.87
N ARG A 22 6.57 18.92 -4.67
CA ARG A 22 7.68 18.78 -5.62
C ARG A 22 7.74 17.34 -6.11
N MET A 23 7.77 17.16 -7.42
CA MET A 23 7.90 15.86 -8.06
C MET A 23 9.03 15.94 -9.06
N ASP A 24 10.03 15.10 -8.87
CA ASP A 24 11.10 14.85 -9.81
C ASP A 24 11.28 13.33 -9.97
N LEU A 25 12.23 12.89 -10.80
CA LEU A 25 12.45 11.47 -11.06
C LEU A 25 12.96 10.69 -9.83
N GLU A 26 13.52 11.39 -8.83
CA GLU A 26 14.12 10.78 -7.64
C GLU A 26 13.24 10.93 -6.40
N MET A 27 12.31 11.89 -6.37
CA MET A 27 11.56 12.29 -5.19
C MET A 27 10.16 12.82 -5.52
N ILE A 28 9.18 12.34 -4.77
CA ILE A 28 7.83 12.87 -4.68
C ILE A 28 7.63 13.41 -3.25
N LYS A 29 7.59 14.72 -3.09
CA LYS A 29 7.49 15.39 -1.79
C LYS A 29 6.21 16.20 -1.68
N THR A 30 5.38 15.88 -0.70
CA THR A 30 4.21 16.67 -0.29
C THR A 30 4.22 16.92 1.22
N THR A 31 3.60 18.00 1.67
CA THR A 31 3.38 18.27 3.09
C THR A 31 2.06 17.70 3.61
N SER A 32 1.18 17.23 2.71
CA SER A 32 -0.13 16.67 3.05
C SER A 32 -0.07 15.15 3.20
N HIS A 33 -1.25 14.57 3.45
CA HIS A 33 -1.48 13.15 3.20
C HIS A 33 -1.36 12.91 1.69
N ALA A 34 -0.70 11.82 1.29
CA ALA A 34 -0.65 11.36 -0.10
C ALA A 34 -1.49 10.10 -0.29
N VAL A 35 -2.39 10.14 -1.28
CA VAL A 35 -3.18 8.99 -1.71
C VAL A 35 -2.61 8.49 -3.03
N VAL A 36 -2.24 7.21 -3.09
CA VAL A 36 -1.86 6.53 -4.33
C VAL A 36 -3.00 5.60 -4.71
N GLY A 37 -3.54 5.75 -5.92
CA GLY A 37 -4.59 4.86 -6.42
C GLY A 37 -4.09 3.43 -6.64
N SER A 38 -5.01 2.50 -6.85
CA SER A 38 -4.66 1.12 -7.19
C SER A 38 -4.01 1.02 -8.57
N HIS A 39 -3.26 -0.07 -8.82
CA HIS A 39 -2.60 -0.38 -10.11
C HIS A 39 -1.60 0.70 -10.57
N CYS A 40 -1.08 1.49 -9.63
CA CYS A 40 -0.11 2.53 -9.94
C CYS A 40 1.33 1.98 -9.93
N ARG A 41 2.18 2.53 -10.80
CA ARG A 41 3.63 2.29 -10.80
C ARG A 41 4.34 3.62 -10.57
N LEU A 42 5.01 3.74 -9.43
CA LEU A 42 5.67 4.97 -9.01
C LEU A 42 7.19 4.81 -9.03
N LEU A 43 7.88 5.87 -9.43
CA LEU A 43 9.33 5.96 -9.38
C LEU A 43 9.74 7.11 -8.45
N GLY A 44 10.78 6.87 -7.66
CA GLY A 44 11.34 7.87 -6.75
C GLY A 44 10.89 7.69 -5.30
N ASN A 45 11.57 8.41 -4.42
CA ASN A 45 11.35 8.36 -2.99
C ASN A 45 10.16 9.23 -2.58
N ILE A 46 9.22 8.68 -1.82
CA ILE A 46 8.05 9.44 -1.36
C ILE A 46 8.34 10.05 0.01
N ARG A 47 8.13 11.37 0.12
CA ARG A 47 8.17 12.11 1.38
C ARG A 47 6.83 12.81 1.60
N ALA A 48 6.06 12.31 2.56
CA ALA A 48 4.73 12.85 2.87
C ALA A 48 4.51 12.93 4.37
N ARG A 49 3.43 13.59 4.80
CA ARG A 49 3.03 13.53 6.22
C ARG A 49 2.56 12.13 6.58
N SER A 50 1.72 11.54 5.73
CA SER A 50 1.20 10.18 5.82
C SER A 50 0.86 9.69 4.41
N ILE A 51 0.70 8.37 4.23
CA ILE A 51 0.43 7.76 2.93
C ILE A 51 -0.66 6.70 3.06
N SER A 52 -1.59 6.69 2.09
CA SER A 52 -2.48 5.57 1.82
C SER A 52 -2.28 5.11 0.38
N MET A 53 -1.89 3.87 0.18
CA MET A 53 -1.75 3.25 -1.14
C MET A 53 -2.92 2.30 -1.37
N GLY A 54 -3.49 2.32 -2.57
CA GLY A 54 -4.46 1.34 -3.03
C GLY A 54 -3.83 -0.04 -3.26
N ASN A 55 -4.53 -0.88 -4.01
CA ASN A 55 -4.09 -2.25 -4.27
C ASN A 55 -3.15 -2.32 -5.49
N HIS A 56 -2.32 -3.36 -5.56
CA HIS A 56 -1.47 -3.67 -6.72
C HIS A 56 -0.53 -2.52 -7.13
N VAL A 57 -0.07 -1.74 -6.15
CA VAL A 57 0.84 -0.63 -6.40
C VAL A 57 2.29 -1.11 -6.37
N THR A 58 3.06 -0.75 -7.39
CA THR A 58 4.51 -0.96 -7.40
C THR A 58 5.23 0.36 -7.16
N LEU A 59 6.05 0.44 -6.11
CA LEU A 59 6.90 1.60 -5.85
C LEU A 59 8.37 1.23 -6.02
N PHE A 60 9.05 1.93 -6.92
CA PHE A 60 10.50 1.90 -7.10
C PHE A 60 11.13 3.06 -6.34
N GLY A 61 11.29 2.88 -5.03
CA GLY A 61 11.82 3.91 -4.15
C GLY A 61 11.50 3.65 -2.69
N SER A 62 12.07 4.49 -1.82
CA SER A 62 11.82 4.43 -0.38
C SER A 62 10.71 5.39 0.04
N ILE A 63 9.98 5.04 1.09
CA ILE A 63 8.95 5.87 1.70
C ILE A 63 9.48 6.44 3.01
N ARG A 64 9.29 7.75 3.21
CA ARG A 64 9.55 8.43 4.48
C ARG A 64 8.35 9.28 4.87
N THR A 65 7.78 9.01 6.04
CA THR A 65 6.67 9.78 6.60
C THR A 65 6.90 10.16 8.05
N THR A 66 6.14 11.16 8.53
CA THR A 66 6.07 11.49 9.95
C THR A 66 4.86 10.87 10.65
N GLY A 67 3.92 10.33 9.90
CA GLY A 67 2.72 9.67 10.41
C GLY A 67 2.44 8.34 9.73
N VAL A 68 1.21 7.84 9.87
CA VAL A 68 0.80 6.51 9.40
C VAL A 68 1.07 6.27 7.91
N ILE A 69 1.50 5.05 7.59
CA ILE A 69 1.56 4.49 6.23
C ILE A 69 0.59 3.31 6.18
N ALA A 70 -0.25 3.25 5.16
CA ALA A 70 -1.11 2.10 4.89
C ALA A 70 -0.98 1.69 3.41
N THR A 71 -0.84 0.40 3.18
CA THR A 71 -0.84 -0.22 1.85
C THR A 71 -2.08 -1.09 1.67
N GLY A 72 -2.63 -1.11 0.47
CA GLY A 72 -3.66 -2.07 0.05
C GLY A 72 -3.06 -3.46 -0.17
N SER A 73 -3.80 -4.35 -0.81
CA SER A 73 -3.32 -5.69 -1.16
C SER A 73 -2.34 -5.68 -2.33
N GLY A 74 -1.50 -6.70 -2.47
CA GLY A 74 -0.67 -6.94 -3.65
C GLY A 74 0.38 -5.85 -3.96
N CYS A 75 0.72 -4.99 -2.99
CA CYS A 75 1.68 -3.91 -3.22
C CYS A 75 3.12 -4.42 -3.16
N THR A 76 3.97 -3.92 -4.04
CA THR A 76 5.42 -4.21 -4.01
C THR A 76 6.21 -2.92 -3.83
N ILE A 77 7.04 -2.85 -2.78
CA ILE A 77 7.88 -1.70 -2.47
C ILE A 77 9.36 -2.11 -2.60
N HIS A 78 10.03 -1.59 -3.61
CA HIS A 78 11.47 -1.78 -3.87
C HIS A 78 12.30 -0.74 -3.12
N GLY A 79 12.18 -0.71 -1.79
CA GLY A 79 12.89 0.25 -0.98
C GLY A 79 12.54 0.17 0.50
N ASN A 80 13.09 1.11 1.26
CA ASN A 80 12.89 1.16 2.71
C ASN A 80 11.61 1.93 3.05
N ILE A 81 10.98 1.55 4.16
CA ILE A 81 9.86 2.27 4.75
C ILE A 81 10.33 2.84 6.10
N ASP A 82 10.22 4.15 6.25
CA ASP A 82 10.56 4.88 7.48
C ASP A 82 9.36 5.73 7.89
N SER A 83 8.77 5.41 9.04
CA SER A 83 7.68 6.17 9.66
C SER A 83 7.98 6.39 11.14
N ARG A 84 7.49 7.51 11.67
CA ARG A 84 7.50 7.77 13.12
C ARG A 84 6.30 7.18 13.85
N GLU A 85 5.31 6.67 13.11
CA GLU A 85 4.09 6.10 13.67
C GLU A 85 3.91 4.66 13.14
N LYS A 86 2.66 4.27 12.92
CA LYS A 86 2.26 2.93 12.52
C LYS A 86 2.42 2.71 11.02
N VAL A 87 2.92 1.53 10.64
CA VAL A 87 2.92 1.05 9.26
C VAL A 87 1.96 -0.14 9.15
N ARG A 88 1.01 -0.06 8.22
CA ARG A 88 0.07 -1.14 7.87
C ARG A 88 0.42 -1.74 6.52
N VAL A 89 0.72 -3.03 6.53
CA VAL A 89 1.08 -3.81 5.34
C VAL A 89 -0.08 -4.75 4.99
N GLY A 90 -0.71 -4.51 3.84
CA GLY A 90 -1.86 -5.30 3.38
C GLY A 90 -1.51 -6.72 2.94
N ARG A 91 -2.55 -7.48 2.53
CA ARG A 91 -2.40 -8.86 2.05
C ARG A 91 -1.42 -8.94 0.87
N ASN A 92 -0.65 -10.02 0.81
CA ASN A 92 0.20 -10.37 -0.33
C ASN A 92 1.14 -9.23 -0.78
N CYS A 93 1.47 -8.33 0.14
CA CYS A 93 2.42 -7.25 -0.10
C CYS A 93 3.85 -7.75 0.06
N ARG A 94 4.75 -7.19 -0.73
CA ARG A 94 6.18 -7.51 -0.68
C ARG A 94 7.01 -6.25 -0.50
N ILE A 95 7.74 -6.19 0.61
CA ILE A 95 8.63 -5.08 0.93
C ILE A 95 10.06 -5.57 0.79
N LEU A 96 10.75 -5.08 -0.22
CA LEU A 96 12.12 -5.45 -0.58
C LEU A 96 13.11 -4.45 0.03
N GLY A 97 13.06 -4.34 1.36
CA GLY A 97 13.85 -3.37 2.10
C GLY A 97 13.54 -3.39 3.59
N LYS A 98 14.13 -2.43 4.31
CA LYS A 98 13.95 -2.28 5.74
C LYS A 98 12.66 -1.54 6.08
N ILE A 99 11.94 -1.98 7.10
CA ILE A 99 10.87 -1.22 7.75
C ILE A 99 11.39 -0.67 9.07
N THR A 100 11.25 0.62 9.30
CA THR A 100 11.46 1.29 10.59
C THR A 100 10.21 2.06 10.94
N ALA A 101 9.56 1.70 12.05
CA ALA A 101 8.30 2.28 12.48
C ALA A 101 8.19 2.28 14.01
N ASP A 102 7.21 3.01 14.54
CA ASP A 102 6.83 2.85 15.94
C ASP A 102 6.16 1.50 16.15
N SER A 103 5.16 1.15 15.34
CA SER A 103 4.53 -0.17 15.34
C SER A 103 4.27 -0.64 13.91
N VAL A 104 4.30 -1.94 13.70
CA VAL A 104 3.99 -2.54 12.39
C VAL A 104 2.81 -3.49 12.55
N ILE A 105 1.81 -3.34 11.70
CA ILE A 105 0.73 -4.30 11.53
C ILE A 105 0.84 -4.84 10.13
N MET A 106 0.89 -6.16 9.99
CA MET A 106 1.05 -6.79 8.69
C MET A 106 0.16 -8.02 8.57
N HIS A 107 -0.38 -8.25 7.38
CA HIS A 107 -1.11 -9.47 7.12
C HIS A 107 -0.17 -10.69 7.10
N GLU A 108 -0.66 -11.87 7.49
CA GLU A 108 0.10 -13.12 7.48
C GLU A 108 0.68 -13.49 6.10
N SER A 109 0.00 -13.11 5.02
CA SER A 109 0.44 -13.36 3.65
C SER A 109 1.45 -12.35 3.11
N SER A 110 1.73 -11.27 3.86
CA SER A 110 2.70 -10.26 3.46
C SER A 110 4.13 -10.65 3.83
N LYS A 111 5.09 -10.16 3.05
CA LYS A 111 6.51 -10.52 3.21
C LYS A 111 7.41 -9.29 3.24
N VAL A 112 8.36 -9.31 4.17
CA VAL A 112 9.44 -8.32 4.26
C VAL A 112 10.76 -9.02 4.01
N ASP A 113 11.36 -8.76 2.84
CA ASP A 113 12.69 -9.26 2.48
C ASP A 113 13.74 -8.22 2.93
N GLY A 114 13.90 -8.06 4.24
CA GLY A 114 14.80 -7.10 4.86
C GLY A 114 14.66 -7.05 6.38
N ASN A 115 15.21 -6.01 7.01
CA ASN A 115 15.11 -5.84 8.46
C ASN A 115 13.78 -5.18 8.83
N LEU A 116 13.13 -5.65 9.88
CA LEU A 116 11.94 -5.03 10.45
C LEU A 116 12.29 -4.54 11.86
N LEU A 117 12.18 -3.22 12.07
CA LEU A 117 12.36 -2.58 13.37
C LEU A 117 11.07 -1.84 13.74
N ALA A 118 10.40 -2.31 14.79
CA ALA A 118 9.19 -1.71 15.34
C ALA A 118 9.36 -1.49 16.84
N ALA A 119 9.41 -0.24 17.29
CA ALA A 119 9.72 0.10 18.68
C ALA A 119 8.70 -0.46 19.69
N ASN A 120 7.41 -0.40 19.35
CA ASN A 120 6.27 -0.88 20.13
C ASN A 120 5.74 -2.24 19.64
N GLY A 121 6.52 -2.96 18.83
CA GLY A 121 6.21 -4.33 18.42
C GLY A 121 5.52 -4.47 17.06
N VAL A 122 5.31 -5.74 16.71
CA VAL A 122 4.73 -6.18 15.43
C VAL A 122 3.48 -6.99 15.73
N THR A 123 2.38 -6.67 15.04
CA THR A 123 1.13 -7.43 15.06
C THR A 123 0.93 -8.08 13.71
N ILE A 124 0.65 -9.39 13.72
CA ILE A 124 0.28 -10.12 12.51
C ILE A 124 -1.25 -10.26 12.50
N GLU A 125 -1.89 -9.75 11.47
CA GLU A 125 -3.33 -9.94 11.24
C GLU A 125 -3.54 -11.23 10.44
N HIS A 126 -4.57 -11.98 10.81
CA HIS A 126 -4.98 -13.22 10.16
C HIS A 126 -6.39 -13.03 9.61
N ASP A 127 -6.72 -13.80 8.58
CA ASP A 127 -8.08 -13.84 8.10
C ASP A 127 -8.98 -14.50 9.15
N ASP A 128 -10.07 -13.82 9.51
CA ASP A 128 -11.05 -14.37 10.44
C ASP A 128 -11.91 -15.41 9.71
N LEU A 129 -11.46 -16.66 9.80
CA LEU A 129 -12.09 -17.83 9.19
C LEU A 129 -12.71 -18.76 10.24
N GLU A 130 -12.97 -18.25 11.45
CA GLU A 130 -13.65 -19.01 12.50
C GLU A 130 -15.07 -19.39 12.04
N GLY A 131 -15.46 -20.65 12.26
CA GLY A 131 -16.77 -21.18 11.88
C GLY A 131 -16.94 -21.60 10.41
N LEU A 132 -15.95 -21.34 9.54
CA LEU A 132 -15.98 -21.84 8.16
C LEU A 132 -15.53 -23.31 8.09
N ASN A 133 -16.25 -24.12 7.31
CA ASN A 133 -15.82 -25.48 7.00
C ASN A 133 -14.68 -25.49 5.95
N ASP A 134 -14.08 -26.65 5.68
CA ASP A 134 -12.93 -26.76 4.78
C ASP A 134 -13.23 -26.33 3.34
N ILE A 135 -14.47 -26.49 2.88
CA ILE A 135 -14.89 -26.08 1.53
C ILE A 135 -15.01 -24.56 1.48
N ASP A 136 -15.64 -23.96 2.49
CA ASP A 136 -15.83 -22.51 2.57
C ASP A 136 -14.50 -21.78 2.72
N LYS A 137 -13.54 -22.35 3.47
CA LYS A 137 -12.16 -21.83 3.54
C LYS A 137 -11.47 -21.89 2.18
N LYS A 138 -11.59 -23.01 1.45
CA LYS A 138 -11.02 -23.14 0.10
C LYS A 138 -11.66 -22.18 -0.89
N LEU A 139 -12.98 -21.97 -0.79
CA LEU A 139 -13.70 -20.98 -1.60
C LEU A 139 -13.23 -19.56 -1.26
N PHE A 140 -13.13 -19.21 0.03
CA PHE A 140 -12.65 -17.91 0.48
C PHE A 140 -11.26 -17.59 -0.08
N TYR A 141 -10.29 -18.49 0.10
CA TYR A 141 -8.96 -18.31 -0.47
C TYR A 141 -8.98 -18.36 -2.00
N GLY A 142 -9.82 -19.19 -2.61
CA GLY A 142 -10.01 -19.23 -4.06
C GLY A 142 -10.47 -17.89 -4.64
N PHE A 143 -11.47 -17.25 -4.04
CA PHE A 143 -11.94 -15.93 -4.45
C PHE A 143 -10.92 -14.83 -4.15
N THR A 144 -10.27 -14.87 -2.99
CA THR A 144 -9.23 -13.89 -2.64
C THR A 144 -8.07 -13.94 -3.64
N MET A 145 -7.64 -15.13 -4.06
CA MET A 145 -6.59 -15.29 -5.07
C MET A 145 -7.02 -14.82 -6.46
N LEU A 146 -8.33 -14.84 -6.77
CA LEU A 146 -8.88 -14.30 -8.03
C LEU A 146 -8.93 -12.77 -8.04
N GLU A 147 -9.24 -12.12 -6.91
CA GLU A 147 -9.21 -10.66 -6.77
C GLU A 147 -7.78 -10.09 -6.82
N GLU A 148 -6.78 -10.93 -6.62
CA GLU A 148 -5.37 -10.54 -6.60
C GLU A 148 -4.65 -10.73 -7.95
N MET A 149 -5.26 -11.39 -8.94
CA MET A 149 -4.76 -11.46 -10.33
C MET A 149 -5.02 -10.18 -11.11
#